data_AF-A0A3B9PKF8-F1
#
_entry.id   AF-A0A3B9PKF8-F1
#
_cell.length_a   1.000
_cell.length_b   1.000
_cell.length_c   1.000
_cell.angle_alpha   90.00
_cell.angle_beta   90.00
_cell.angle_gamma   90.00
#
_symmetry.space_group_name_H-M   'P 1'
#
loop_
_entity.id
_entity.type
_entity.pdbx_description
1 polymer ?
#
loop_
_entity_poly.entity_id
_entity_poly.type
_entity_poly.pdbx_seq_one_letter_code
_entity_poly.pdbx_strand_id
1 'polypeptide(L)'
;ASVYSASELAAREFPELDVSLRGAVSIARRLQDPLAELVKIDPKSIGVGQYQHDVNQGRLAKSLDAVVEDCVNAVGVDVNTASAPLLARISGLNATLAGNIVEYRNAKGPFRSR
;
A
#
# COMPACT_ATOMS: atom_id res chain seq x y z
N ALA A 1 -1.09 10.53 6.35
CA ALA A 1 -2.03 9.75 7.19
C ALA A 1 -3.49 10.08 6.85
N SER A 2 -3.83 11.37 6.72
CA SER A 2 -5.22 11.81 6.45
C SER A 2 -5.84 11.23 5.17
N VAL A 3 -5.04 11.08 4.10
CA VAL A 3 -5.54 10.46 2.85
C VAL A 3 -5.86 8.98 3.05
N TYR A 4 -5.02 8.25 3.78
CA TYR A 4 -5.30 6.85 4.11
C TYR A 4 -6.57 6.73 4.96
N SER A 5 -6.73 7.54 6.02
CA SER A 5 -7.87 7.41 6.93
C SER A 5 -9.24 7.63 6.27
N ALA A 6 -9.28 8.45 5.22
CA ALA A 6 -10.47 8.71 4.42
C ALA A 6 -10.65 7.73 3.24
N SER A 7 -9.72 6.80 3.03
CA SER A 7 -9.78 5.85 1.92
C SER A 7 -10.77 4.70 2.19
N GLU A 8 -11.34 4.15 1.10
CA GLU A 8 -12.15 2.92 1.17
C GLU A 8 -11.37 1.73 1.72
N LEU A 9 -10.05 1.69 1.52
CA LEU A 9 -9.19 0.66 2.09
C LEU A 9 -9.20 0.73 3.62
N ALA A 10 -8.96 1.92 4.19
CA ALA A 10 -9.00 2.10 5.63
C ALA A 10 -10.40 1.87 6.22
N ALA A 11 -11.45 2.24 5.48
CA ALA A 11 -12.83 1.95 5.88
C ALA A 11 -13.13 0.45 5.93
N ARG A 12 -12.54 -0.35 5.02
CA ARG A 12 -12.63 -1.81 5.05
C ARG A 12 -11.76 -2.45 6.13
N GLU A 13 -10.55 -1.93 6.37
CA GLU A 13 -9.67 -2.43 7.44
C GLU A 13 -10.24 -2.11 8.84
N PHE A 14 -10.94 -1.00 9.00
CA PHE A 14 -11.42 -0.49 10.29
C PHE A 14 -12.83 0.13 10.21
N PRO A 15 -13.88 -0.66 9.91
CA PRO A 15 -15.23 -0.15 9.70
C PRO A 15 -15.80 0.57 10.93
N GLU A 16 -15.42 0.13 12.13
CA GLU A 16 -15.94 0.64 13.41
C GLU A 16 -15.14 1.83 13.97
N LEU A 17 -13.97 2.15 13.41
CA LEU A 17 -13.17 3.28 13.88
C LEU A 17 -13.54 4.57 13.15
N ASP A 18 -13.58 5.67 13.88
CA ASP A 18 -13.67 7.01 13.30
C ASP A 18 -12.46 7.33 12.43
N VAL A 19 -12.66 8.22 11.44
CA VAL A 19 -11.61 8.66 10.49
C VAL A 19 -10.38 9.18 11.23
N SER A 20 -10.55 9.94 12.32
CA SER A 20 -9.41 10.48 13.08
C SER A 20 -8.52 9.37 13.67
N LEU A 21 -9.12 8.31 14.21
CA LEU A 21 -8.41 7.18 14.82
C LEU A 21 -7.72 6.30 13.76
N ARG A 22 -8.31 6.13 12.58
CA ARG A 22 -7.65 5.43 11.46
C ARG A 22 -6.34 6.12 11.06
N GLY A 23 -6.30 7.46 11.16
CA GLY A 23 -5.08 8.23 10.92
C GLY A 23 -3.97 7.89 11.91
N ALA A 24 -4.30 7.80 13.20
CA ALA A 24 -3.36 7.41 14.26
C ALA A 24 -2.83 5.98 14.08
N VAL A 25 -3.67 5.04 13.68
CA VAL A 25 -3.24 3.67 13.34
C VAL A 25 -2.20 3.67 12.23
N SER A 26 -2.41 4.45 11.17
CA SER A 26 -1.43 4.56 10.07
C SER A 26 -0.10 5.15 10.54
N ILE A 27 -0.12 6.12 11.46
CA ILE A 27 1.13 6.67 12.03
C ILE A 27 1.91 5.59 12.78
N ALA A 28 1.24 4.82 13.64
CA ALA A 28 1.89 3.75 14.40
C ALA A 28 2.45 2.65 13.48
N ARG A 29 1.70 2.22 12.46
CA ARG A 29 2.14 1.19 11.51
C ARG A 29 3.32 1.64 10.66
N ARG A 30 3.38 2.91 10.24
CA ARG A 30 4.54 3.46 9.52
C ARG A 30 5.82 3.38 10.32
N LEU A 31 5.75 3.50 11.64
CA LEU A 31 6.94 3.38 12.49
C LEU A 31 7.45 1.93 12.54
N GLN A 32 6.54 0.95 12.51
CA GLN A 32 6.88 -0.47 12.53
C GLN A 32 7.45 -0.94 11.19
N ASP A 33 6.77 -0.60 10.11
CA ASP A 33 7.18 -0.90 8.74
C ASP A 33 6.68 0.23 7.80
N PRO A 34 7.56 1.19 7.46
CA PRO A 34 7.18 2.30 6.60
C PRO A 34 6.71 1.84 5.21
N LEU A 35 7.36 0.82 4.64
CA LEU A 35 7.09 0.38 3.27
C LEU A 35 5.70 -0.25 3.20
N ALA A 36 5.41 -1.22 4.08
CA ALA A 36 4.14 -1.93 4.09
C ALA A 36 2.93 -1.02 4.36
N GLU A 37 3.12 0.10 5.04
CA GLU A 37 2.06 1.05 5.35
C GLU A 37 1.93 2.17 4.30
N LEU A 38 3.03 2.68 3.73
CA LEU A 38 2.97 3.75 2.73
C LEU A 38 2.44 3.28 1.37
N VAL A 39 2.64 2.01 0.99
CA VAL A 39 2.09 1.43 -0.26
C VAL A 39 0.56 1.41 -0.30
N LYS A 40 -0.11 1.55 0.85
CA LYS A 40 -1.59 1.61 0.95
C LYS A 40 -2.19 2.94 0.51
N ILE A 41 -1.34 3.91 0.15
CA ILE A 41 -1.72 5.27 -0.21
C ILE A 41 -1.35 5.49 -1.66
N ASP A 42 -2.16 6.25 -2.40
CA ASP A 42 -1.74 6.75 -3.71
C ASP A 42 -0.39 7.47 -3.54
N PRO A 43 0.69 7.07 -4.26
CA PRO A 43 2.02 7.63 -4.06
C PRO A 43 2.05 9.16 -4.18
N LYS A 44 1.25 9.73 -5.09
CA LYS A 44 1.15 11.19 -5.24
C LYS A 44 0.50 11.85 -4.01
N SER A 45 -0.18 11.11 -3.16
CA SER A 45 -0.86 11.64 -1.97
C SER A 45 -0.06 11.45 -0.69
N ILE A 46 1.18 10.94 -0.78
CA ILE A 46 2.08 10.82 0.38
C ILE A 46 2.53 12.20 0.87
N GLY A 47 2.68 13.17 -0.04
CA GLY A 47 3.13 14.52 0.26
C GLY A 47 4.66 14.59 0.37
N VAL A 48 5.35 14.54 -0.77
CA VAL A 48 6.82 14.44 -0.86
C VAL A 48 7.52 15.78 -1.12
N GLY A 49 6.77 16.88 -1.23
CA GLY A 49 7.36 18.21 -1.46
C GLY A 49 6.35 19.34 -1.37
N GLN A 50 6.86 20.57 -1.24
CA GLN A 50 6.04 21.77 -1.01
C GLN A 50 5.14 22.12 -2.21
N TYR A 51 5.68 22.11 -3.42
CA TYR A 51 4.98 22.52 -4.66
C TYR A 51 4.46 21.32 -5.45
N GLN A 52 4.15 20.22 -4.76
CA GLN A 52 3.77 18.95 -5.41
C GLN A 52 2.45 19.07 -6.20
N HIS A 53 1.58 20.00 -5.83
CA HIS A 53 0.34 20.26 -6.55
C HIS A 53 0.53 21.16 -7.78
N ASP A 54 1.67 21.86 -7.87
CA ASP A 54 1.95 22.83 -8.94
C ASP A 54 2.70 22.21 -10.13
N VAL A 55 3.05 20.91 -10.04
CA VAL A 55 3.71 20.16 -11.11
C VAL A 55 2.71 19.36 -11.95
N ASN A 56 3.18 18.85 -13.09
CA ASN A 56 2.38 17.95 -13.93
C ASN A 56 2.04 16.65 -13.18
N GLN A 57 0.76 16.49 -12.84
CA GLN A 57 0.30 15.37 -12.01
C GLN A 57 0.45 14.00 -12.67
N GLY A 58 0.33 13.92 -14.00
CA GLY A 58 0.54 12.67 -14.74
C GLY A 58 1.99 12.20 -14.70
N ARG A 59 2.94 13.12 -14.88
CA ARG A 59 4.37 12.81 -14.76
C ARG A 59 4.77 12.48 -13.32
N LEU A 60 4.22 13.21 -12.35
CA LEU A 60 4.45 12.96 -10.93
C LEU A 60 3.98 11.55 -10.53
N ALA A 61 2.73 11.19 -10.87
CA ALA A 61 2.18 9.88 -10.56
C ALA A 61 3.05 8.76 -11.14
N LYS A 62 3.38 8.84 -12.44
CA LYS A 62 4.24 7.86 -13.10
C LYS A 62 5.62 7.73 -12.43
N SER A 63 6.23 8.85 -12.05
CA SER A 63 7.53 8.85 -11.40
C SER A 63 7.48 8.23 -10.01
N LEU A 64 6.47 8.54 -9.22
CA LEU A 64 6.33 8.02 -7.86
C LEU A 64 5.91 6.54 -7.86
N ASP A 65 5.05 6.12 -8.80
CA ASP A 65 4.71 4.71 -9.00
C ASP A 65 5.95 3.87 -9.32
N ALA A 66 6.85 4.38 -10.18
CA ALA A 66 8.11 3.70 -10.50
C ALA A 66 9.01 3.55 -9.27
N VAL A 67 9.17 4.61 -8.48
CA VAL A 67 9.97 4.56 -7.23
C VAL A 67 9.38 3.56 -6.24
N VAL A 68 8.06 3.50 -6.10
CA VAL A 68 7.39 2.53 -5.23
C VAL A 68 7.61 1.10 -5.72
N GLU A 69 7.48 0.84 -7.02
CA GLU A 69 7.78 -0.47 -7.62
C GLU A 69 9.24 -0.87 -7.34
N ASP A 70 10.20 0.02 -7.62
CA ASP A 70 11.63 -0.24 -7.38
C ASP A 70 11.91 -0.57 -5.90
N CYS A 71 11.34 0.20 -4.96
CA CYS A 71 11.53 -0.02 -3.53
C CYS A 71 10.95 -1.36 -3.06
N VAL A 72 9.74 -1.70 -3.51
CA VAL A 72 9.07 -2.96 -3.11
C VAL A 72 9.82 -4.17 -3.67
N ASN A 73 10.25 -4.11 -4.94
CA ASN A 73 10.98 -5.22 -5.55
C ASN A 73 12.40 -5.36 -4.99
N ALA A 74 13.05 -4.26 -4.60
CA ALA A 74 14.37 -4.29 -3.98
C ALA A 74 14.35 -4.89 -2.57
N VAL A 75 13.33 -4.58 -1.75
CA VAL A 75 13.18 -5.14 -0.40
C VAL A 75 12.66 -6.57 -0.45
N GLY A 76 11.78 -6.87 -1.42
CA GLY A 76 11.07 -8.14 -1.49
C GLY A 76 9.92 -8.21 -0.47
N VAL A 77 9.07 -9.22 -0.63
CA VAL A 77 7.88 -9.41 0.21
C VAL A 77 7.70 -10.87 0.58
N ASP A 78 7.22 -11.12 1.78
CA ASP A 78 6.76 -12.45 2.18
C ASP A 78 5.30 -12.64 1.74
N VAL A 79 5.09 -13.54 0.78
CA VAL A 79 3.76 -13.86 0.21
C VAL A 79 2.75 -14.31 1.26
N ASN A 80 3.21 -14.89 2.37
CA ASN A 80 2.33 -15.40 3.41
C ASN A 80 1.84 -14.33 4.39
N THR A 81 2.48 -13.16 4.42
CA THR A 81 2.13 -12.08 5.34
C THR A 81 1.79 -10.77 4.64
N ALA A 82 2.29 -10.57 3.42
CA ALA A 82 2.06 -9.37 2.63
C ALA A 82 0.56 -9.10 2.40
N SER A 83 0.22 -7.82 2.43
CA SER A 83 -1.11 -7.32 2.10
C SER A 83 -1.31 -7.26 0.58
N ALA A 84 -2.57 -7.25 0.12
CA ALA A 84 -2.86 -7.11 -1.30
C ALA A 84 -2.29 -5.82 -1.91
N PRO A 85 -2.37 -4.63 -1.26
CA PRO A 85 -1.72 -3.42 -1.79
C PRO A 85 -0.20 -3.55 -1.97
N LEU A 86 0.48 -4.25 -1.05
CA LEU A 86 1.92 -4.48 -1.16
C LEU A 86 2.26 -5.46 -2.29
N LEU A 87 1.52 -6.57 -2.40
CA LEU A 87 1.68 -7.54 -3.49
C LEU A 87 1.42 -6.91 -4.87
N ALA A 88 0.47 -5.99 -4.97
CA ALA A 88 0.15 -5.31 -6.22
C ALA A 88 1.29 -4.42 -6.76
N ARG A 89 2.34 -4.18 -5.97
CA ARG A 89 3.55 -3.43 -6.36
C ARG A 89 4.73 -4.33 -6.74
N ILE A 90 4.56 -5.66 -6.66
CA ILE A 90 5.57 -6.61 -7.13
C ILE A 90 5.54 -6.69 -8.66
N SER A 91 6.73 -6.76 -9.27
CA SER A 91 6.87 -6.84 -10.71
C SER A 91 6.09 -8.02 -11.28
N GLY A 92 5.27 -7.76 -12.30
CA GLY A 92 4.40 -8.75 -12.93
C GLY A 92 3.09 -9.03 -12.19
N LEU A 93 2.85 -8.45 -11.01
CA LEU A 93 1.56 -8.52 -10.32
C LEU A 93 0.73 -7.26 -10.56
N ASN A 94 -0.59 -7.42 -10.44
CA ASN A 94 -1.55 -6.32 -10.45
C ASN A 94 -2.54 -6.50 -9.31
N ALA A 95 -3.45 -5.54 -9.12
CA ALA A 95 -4.43 -5.58 -8.03
C ALA A 95 -5.28 -6.86 -8.02
N THR A 96 -5.66 -7.39 -9.18
CA THR A 96 -6.44 -8.62 -9.30
C THR A 96 -5.64 -9.83 -8.85
N LEU A 97 -4.42 -10.01 -9.37
CA LEU A 97 -3.56 -11.13 -8.98
C LEU A 97 -3.18 -11.06 -7.50
N ALA A 98 -2.89 -9.87 -6.98
CA ALA A 98 -2.61 -9.65 -5.57
C ALA A 98 -3.80 -10.03 -4.67
N GLY A 99 -5.03 -9.67 -5.07
CA GLY A 99 -6.26 -10.10 -4.40
C GLY A 99 -6.39 -11.63 -4.40
N ASN A 100 -6.24 -12.26 -5.56
CA ASN A 100 -6.33 -13.71 -5.72
C ASN A 100 -5.31 -14.46 -4.86
N ILE A 101 -4.08 -13.94 -4.72
CA ILE A 101 -3.04 -14.55 -3.86
C ILE A 101 -3.49 -14.53 -2.39
N VAL A 102 -4.01 -13.39 -1.91
CA VAL A 102 -4.49 -13.26 -0.54
C VAL A 102 -5.71 -14.15 -0.29
N GLU A 103 -6.65 -14.20 -1.23
CA GLU A 103 -7.83 -15.07 -1.14
C GLU A 103 -7.44 -16.55 -1.12
N TYR A 104 -6.54 -16.97 -2.02
CA TYR A 104 -6.03 -18.34 -2.05
C TYR A 104 -5.36 -18.70 -0.73
N ARG A 105 -4.47 -17.85 -0.21
CA ARG A 105 -3.80 -18.06 1.08
C ARG A 105 -4.79 -18.19 2.23
N ASN A 106 -5.82 -17.33 2.26
CA ASN A 106 -6.84 -17.36 3.31
C ASN A 106 -7.69 -18.64 3.24
N ALA A 107 -7.95 -19.18 2.05
CA ALA A 107 -8.77 -20.38 1.85
C ALA A 107 -7.99 -21.70 1.98
N LYS A 108 -6.73 -21.72 1.55
CA LYS A 108 -5.91 -22.94 1.42
C LYS A 108 -4.79 -23.03 2.46
N GLY A 109 -4.53 -21.95 3.20
CA GLY A 109 -3.40 -21.84 4.11
C GLY A 109 -2.14 -21.30 3.42
N PRO A 110 -1.01 -21.26 4.14
CA PRO A 110 0.23 -20.64 3.64
C PRO A 110 0.85 -21.40 2.48
N PHE A 111 1.48 -20.66 1.56
CA PHE A 111 2.30 -21.19 0.48
C PHE A 111 3.57 -21.83 1.06
N ARG A 112 3.86 -23.07 0.66
CA ARG A 112 5.03 -23.85 1.12
C ARG A 112 6.23 -23.74 0.18
N SER A 113 6.00 -23.38 -1.08
CA SER A 113 7.03 -23.16 -2.08
C SER A 113 6.61 -22.02 -2.99
N ARG A 114 7.60 -21.42 -3.66
CA ARG A 114 7.35 -20.55 -4.82
C ARG A 114 6.73 -21.34 -5.97
#